data_AF-A0A537FJ74-F1
#
_entry.id   AF-A0A537FJ74-F1
#
_cell.length_a   1.000
_cell.length_b   1.000
_cell.length_c   1.000
_cell.angle_alpha   90.00
_cell.angle_beta   90.00
_cell.angle_gamma   90.00
#
_symmetry.space_group_name_H-M   'P 1'
#
loop_
_entity.id
_entity.type
_entity.pdbx_description
1 polymer ?
#
loop_
_entity_poly.entity_id
_entity_poly.type
_entity_poly.pdbx_seq_one_letter_code
_entity_poly.pdbx_strand_id
1 'polypeptide(L)'
;MQSLLQDIALPPGVDLGFASASQTTPEYVPVRSTPPSRAMVIGPGKSSREWEEQGEESAKQPAATPAGKQTKPPEVQPPAGKVSSLVIINGEAGSGRTTLCSGLTSNYMKMGSACMYLTYDQAPSDLRDQMKKLGTDAAQYESGFRLILVDGFASQSESFSMEPYYLEQPFSFENIQETLTRNSQMFMGEKIKIIFDSLDGLASKVPAKDFLKGFTDLVGKLKDSDVTFIVTIDLSKLSKDLVGSLNEMADCVVDLSKDESDPNGRRLKVQRLNQKSAKIDSEMFEIDSSKGIVFV
;
A
#
# COMPACT_ATOMS: atom_id res chain seq x y z
N MET A 1 -1.02 -10.12 16.79
CA MET A 1 -1.11 -8.93 15.93
C MET A 1 -0.92 -9.20 14.43
N GLN A 2 -0.85 -10.46 13.96
CA GLN A 2 -0.86 -10.80 12.52
C GLN A 2 -2.16 -10.41 11.79
N SER A 3 -3.29 -10.27 12.49
CA SER A 3 -4.57 -9.90 11.87
C SER A 3 -4.83 -8.39 11.78
N LEU A 4 -3.95 -7.52 12.32
CA LEU A 4 -4.21 -6.07 12.38
C LEU A 4 -3.46 -5.28 11.29
N LEU A 5 -2.41 -5.88 10.71
CA LEU A 5 -1.82 -5.44 9.43
C LEU A 5 -2.63 -5.94 8.21
N GLN A 6 -3.63 -6.81 8.42
CA GLN A 6 -4.53 -7.33 7.37
C GLN A 6 -5.71 -6.40 7.06
N ASP A 7 -6.09 -5.49 7.98
CA ASP A 7 -7.22 -4.57 7.78
C ASP A 7 -6.90 -3.39 6.84
N ILE A 8 -5.64 -3.27 6.40
CA ILE A 8 -5.32 -2.54 5.17
C ILE A 8 -5.66 -3.49 4.02
N ALA A 9 -6.92 -3.46 3.57
CA ALA A 9 -7.52 -4.46 2.68
C ALA A 9 -6.60 -4.92 1.53
N LEU A 10 -6.27 -6.21 1.55
CA LEU A 10 -5.58 -6.93 0.48
C LEU A 10 -6.43 -8.15 0.08
N PRO A 11 -6.56 -8.48 -1.21
CA PRO A 11 -7.47 -9.53 -1.69
C PRO A 11 -7.04 -10.94 -1.24
N PRO A 12 -7.99 -11.87 -1.07
CA PRO A 12 -7.75 -13.15 -0.39
C PRO A 12 -6.87 -14.10 -1.22
N GLY A 13 -5.76 -14.56 -0.62
CA GLY A 13 -4.92 -15.64 -1.17
C GLY A 13 -3.40 -15.53 -0.95
N VAL A 14 -2.89 -14.50 -0.26
CA VAL A 14 -1.43 -14.34 -0.06
C VAL A 14 -1.03 -14.72 1.37
N ASP A 15 -0.29 -15.81 1.50
CA ASP A 15 0.40 -16.26 2.72
C ASP A 15 1.74 -15.53 2.84
N LEU A 16 1.97 -14.78 3.92
CA LEU A 16 3.29 -14.23 4.26
C LEU A 16 4.07 -15.26 5.08
N GLY A 17 4.40 -16.38 4.43
CA GLY A 17 5.22 -17.43 5.00
C GLY A 17 6.69 -17.00 5.11
N PHE A 18 7.09 -16.56 6.30
CA PHE A 18 8.50 -16.60 6.71
C PHE A 18 8.84 -18.06 7.05
N ALA A 19 9.35 -18.81 6.06
CA ALA A 19 9.70 -20.21 6.25
C ALA A 19 10.96 -20.36 7.13
N SER A 20 10.84 -21.14 8.20
CA SER A 20 11.98 -21.86 8.77
C SER A 20 12.39 -22.96 7.80
N ALA A 21 13.69 -23.12 7.58
CA ALA A 21 14.21 -24.15 6.70
C ALA A 21 13.88 -25.54 7.25
N SER A 22 13.03 -26.29 6.55
CA SER A 22 12.99 -27.75 6.63
C SER A 22 13.19 -28.31 5.22
N GLN A 23 14.16 -29.21 5.11
CA GLN A 23 14.53 -29.88 3.87
C GLN A 23 13.41 -30.83 3.45
N THR A 24 12.79 -30.56 2.29
CA THR A 24 12.10 -31.59 1.52
C THR A 24 12.42 -31.40 0.04
N THR A 25 12.90 -32.46 -0.58
CA THR A 25 13.19 -32.54 -2.02
C THR A 25 11.89 -32.51 -2.83
N PRO A 26 11.84 -31.85 -3.99
CA PRO A 26 10.62 -31.80 -4.80
C PRO A 26 10.30 -33.15 -5.46
N GLU A 27 9.08 -33.62 -5.26
CA GLU A 27 8.49 -34.75 -6.01
C GLU A 27 8.26 -34.36 -7.47
N TYR A 28 8.64 -35.27 -8.37
CA TYR A 28 8.49 -35.16 -9.81
C TYR A 28 7.01 -35.30 -10.23
N VAL A 29 6.49 -34.32 -10.96
CA VAL A 29 5.15 -34.35 -11.57
C VAL A 29 5.29 -34.63 -13.07
N PRO A 30 4.71 -35.72 -13.62
CA PRO A 30 4.81 -36.02 -15.04
C PRO A 30 3.94 -35.06 -15.87
N VAL A 31 4.42 -34.73 -17.08
CA VAL A 31 3.75 -33.84 -18.04
C VAL A 31 2.44 -34.47 -18.51
N ARG A 32 1.33 -33.73 -18.42
CA ARG A 32 0.03 -34.10 -19.01
C ARG A 32 0.18 -34.24 -20.52
N SER A 33 -0.14 -35.43 -21.05
CA SER A 33 -0.32 -35.68 -22.48
C SER A 33 -1.49 -34.84 -23.02
N THR A 34 -1.22 -33.95 -23.96
CA THR A 34 -2.26 -33.29 -24.77
C THR A 34 -2.89 -34.32 -25.72
N PRO A 35 -4.23 -34.30 -25.92
CA PRO A 35 -4.84 -35.10 -26.98
C PRO A 35 -4.38 -34.59 -28.36
N PRO A 36 -4.23 -35.45 -29.38
CA PRO A 36 -3.78 -35.01 -30.69
C PRO A 36 -4.82 -34.10 -31.34
N SER A 37 -4.37 -32.94 -31.80
CA SER A 37 -5.14 -31.99 -32.61
C SER A 37 -5.55 -32.66 -33.92
N ARG A 38 -6.85 -32.80 -34.17
CA ARG A 38 -7.36 -33.28 -35.45
C ARG A 38 -7.21 -32.17 -36.50
N ALA A 39 -6.69 -32.49 -37.68
CA ALA A 39 -6.50 -31.53 -38.76
C ALA A 39 -7.84 -30.92 -39.23
N MET A 40 -7.88 -29.60 -39.33
CA MET A 40 -9.03 -28.84 -39.83
C MET A 40 -9.01 -28.85 -41.37
N VAL A 41 -9.91 -29.61 -41.99
CA VAL A 41 -10.09 -29.62 -43.46
C VAL A 41 -11.13 -28.54 -43.81
N ILE A 42 -10.70 -27.51 -44.54
CA ILE A 42 -11.58 -26.47 -45.08
C ILE A 42 -12.12 -26.99 -46.43
N GLY A 43 -13.41 -27.31 -46.47
CA GLY A 43 -14.16 -27.58 -47.70
C GLY A 43 -15.32 -26.58 -47.85
N PRO A 44 -15.68 -26.14 -49.06
CA PRO A 44 -16.64 -25.06 -49.26
C PRO A 44 -18.08 -25.56 -49.31
N GLY A 45 -19.03 -24.78 -48.76
CA GLY A 45 -20.39 -24.72 -49.29
C GLY A 45 -21.56 -24.99 -48.31
N LYS A 46 -22.27 -23.90 -48.00
CA LYS A 46 -23.74 -23.72 -47.88
C LYS A 46 -24.58 -24.58 -46.91
N SER A 47 -25.48 -23.84 -46.26
CA SER A 47 -26.85 -24.21 -45.82
C SER A 47 -27.04 -24.63 -44.37
N SER A 48 -27.89 -23.82 -43.73
CA SER A 48 -28.74 -24.02 -42.56
C SER A 48 -29.03 -25.45 -42.10
N ARG A 49 -29.07 -25.65 -40.77
CA ARG A 49 -30.15 -26.34 -40.03
C ARG A 49 -29.96 -26.24 -38.51
N GLU A 50 -31.02 -25.81 -37.85
CA GLU A 50 -31.30 -25.96 -36.42
C GLU A 50 -31.30 -27.44 -36.03
N TRP A 51 -30.88 -27.72 -34.79
CA TRP A 51 -31.11 -29.00 -34.12
C TRP A 51 -31.53 -28.73 -32.68
N GLU A 52 -32.83 -28.90 -32.41
CA GLU A 52 -33.36 -29.26 -31.10
C GLU A 52 -33.27 -30.79 -30.98
N GLU A 53 -32.84 -31.31 -29.83
CA GLU A 53 -33.11 -32.68 -29.43
C GLU A 53 -33.58 -32.72 -27.97
N GLN A 54 -34.77 -33.30 -27.81
CA GLN A 54 -35.44 -33.61 -26.56
C GLN A 54 -34.93 -34.94 -25.99
N GLY A 55 -34.75 -34.95 -24.67
CA GLY A 55 -35.09 -36.02 -23.71
C GLY A 55 -34.67 -37.47 -23.94
N GLU A 56 -33.95 -38.04 -22.96
CA GLU A 56 -34.27 -39.38 -22.44
C GLU A 56 -33.87 -39.53 -20.97
N GLU A 57 -34.73 -40.20 -20.21
CA GLU A 57 -34.77 -40.32 -18.75
C GLU A 57 -34.45 -41.78 -18.33
N SER A 58 -33.45 -41.99 -17.45
CA SER A 58 -33.27 -43.16 -16.56
C SER A 58 -31.86 -43.09 -15.92
N ALA A 59 -31.58 -43.44 -14.67
CA ALA A 59 -32.29 -44.19 -13.64
C ALA A 59 -31.78 -43.78 -12.23
N LYS A 60 -32.63 -44.02 -11.22
CA LYS A 60 -32.42 -43.71 -9.79
C LYS A 60 -31.28 -44.51 -9.15
N GLN A 61 -30.46 -43.85 -8.32
CA GLN A 61 -29.65 -44.45 -7.26
C GLN A 61 -30.11 -43.95 -5.87
N PRO A 62 -30.04 -44.79 -4.82
CA PRO A 62 -30.72 -44.56 -3.54
C PRO A 62 -30.07 -43.48 -2.66
N ALA A 63 -30.91 -42.91 -1.79
CA ALA A 63 -30.68 -41.74 -0.97
C ALA A 63 -29.50 -41.87 0.02
N ALA A 64 -28.65 -40.83 0.05
CA ALA A 64 -27.73 -40.55 1.13
C ALA A 64 -28.37 -39.57 2.14
N THR A 65 -28.14 -39.85 3.42
CA THR A 65 -28.55 -39.16 4.65
C THR A 65 -28.33 -37.63 4.60
N PRO A 66 -29.20 -36.79 5.20
CA PRO A 66 -29.10 -35.34 5.10
C PRO A 66 -27.85 -34.79 5.82
N ALA A 67 -26.90 -34.27 5.05
CA ALA A 67 -25.84 -33.40 5.56
C ALA A 67 -26.43 -32.03 5.92
N GLY A 68 -26.10 -31.52 7.10
CA GLY A 68 -26.67 -30.31 7.69
C GLY A 68 -26.54 -29.06 6.81
N LYS A 69 -27.52 -28.17 6.92
CA LYS A 69 -27.50 -26.82 6.32
C LYS A 69 -26.24 -26.08 6.75
N GLN A 70 -25.26 -25.97 5.85
CA GLN A 70 -24.23 -24.94 5.95
C GLN A 70 -24.86 -23.61 5.57
N THR A 71 -25.25 -22.82 6.57
CA THR A 71 -25.55 -21.40 6.37
C THR A 71 -24.26 -20.71 5.98
N LYS A 72 -24.16 -20.33 4.70
CA LYS A 72 -23.10 -19.45 4.20
C LYS A 72 -23.08 -18.18 5.07
N PRO A 73 -21.94 -17.76 5.63
CA PRO A 73 -21.86 -16.48 6.35
C PRO A 73 -22.28 -15.34 5.40
N PRO A 74 -22.95 -14.29 5.89
CA PRO A 74 -23.32 -13.16 5.07
C PRO A 74 -22.05 -12.55 4.46
N GLU A 75 -22.00 -12.54 3.13
CA GLU A 75 -20.98 -11.86 2.35
C GLU A 75 -21.19 -10.35 2.54
N VAL A 76 -20.41 -9.76 3.46
CA VAL A 76 -20.37 -8.32 3.67
C VAL A 76 -19.70 -7.73 2.43
N GLN A 77 -20.51 -7.27 1.48
CA GLN A 77 -20.01 -6.46 0.38
C GLN A 77 -19.43 -5.17 0.96
N PRO A 78 -18.15 -4.84 0.71
CA PRO A 78 -17.61 -3.55 1.13
C PRO A 78 -18.41 -2.42 0.48
N PRO A 79 -18.59 -1.29 1.18
CA PRO A 79 -19.42 -0.19 0.66
C PRO A 79 -18.88 0.30 -0.69
N ALA A 80 -19.78 0.43 -1.67
CA ALA A 80 -19.51 0.83 -3.04
C ALA A 80 -19.16 2.34 -3.21
N GLY A 81 -18.37 2.89 -2.30
CA GLY A 81 -17.83 4.25 -2.37
C GLY A 81 -16.31 4.20 -2.41
N LYS A 82 -15.67 5.11 -3.16
CA LYS A 82 -14.21 5.30 -3.07
C LYS A 82 -13.86 5.68 -1.64
N VAL A 83 -13.07 4.86 -0.95
CA VAL A 83 -12.69 5.10 0.45
C VAL A 83 -11.23 5.56 0.46
N SER A 84 -11.05 6.87 0.51
CA SER A 84 -9.73 7.45 0.76
C SER A 84 -9.43 7.41 2.26
N SER A 85 -8.21 7.04 2.63
CA SER A 85 -7.79 6.95 4.04
C SER A 85 -6.54 7.78 4.28
N LEU A 86 -6.54 8.64 5.29
CA LEU A 86 -5.35 9.35 5.77
C LEU A 86 -4.69 8.58 6.92
N VAL A 87 -3.43 8.20 6.74
CA VAL A 87 -2.59 7.58 7.77
C VAL A 87 -1.46 8.55 8.12
N ILE A 88 -1.35 8.89 9.40
CA ILE A 88 -0.24 9.67 9.94
C ILE A 88 0.71 8.73 10.67
N ILE A 89 1.97 8.72 10.25
CA ILE A 89 3.08 8.05 10.94
C ILE A 89 3.84 9.14 11.70
N ASN A 90 3.58 9.23 13.00
CA ASN A 90 4.23 10.13 13.92
C ASN A 90 5.54 9.53 14.45
N GLY A 91 6.57 10.34 14.61
CA GLY A 91 7.78 9.96 15.33
C GLY A 91 8.91 10.96 15.18
N GLU A 92 9.84 10.93 16.11
CA GLU A 92 11.06 11.74 16.04
C GLU A 92 12.04 11.22 14.97
N ALA A 93 13.04 12.03 14.61
CA ALA A 93 14.09 11.62 13.69
C ALA A 93 14.80 10.34 14.18
N GLY A 94 14.95 9.35 13.30
CA GLY A 94 15.57 8.05 13.62
C GLY A 94 14.64 7.03 14.29
N SER A 95 13.37 7.35 14.52
CA SER A 95 12.35 6.40 15.01
C SER A 95 11.94 5.34 13.97
N GLY A 96 12.39 5.45 12.72
CA GLY A 96 12.14 4.46 11.67
C GLY A 96 11.04 4.79 10.67
N ARG A 97 10.53 6.04 10.64
CA ARG A 97 9.45 6.49 9.73
C ARG A 97 9.72 6.13 8.26
N THR A 98 10.85 6.54 7.72
CA THR A 98 11.25 6.27 6.33
C THR A 98 11.42 4.78 6.05
N THR A 99 11.95 4.01 7.01
CA THR A 99 12.06 2.54 6.90
C THR A 99 10.68 1.88 6.87
N LEU A 100 9.74 2.31 7.72
CA LEU A 100 8.36 1.84 7.70
C LEU A 100 7.69 2.15 6.36
N CYS A 101 7.80 3.40 5.90
CA CYS A 101 7.26 3.83 4.61
C CYS A 101 7.84 3.06 3.43
N SER A 102 9.14 2.79 3.42
CA SER A 102 9.79 2.00 2.36
C SER A 102 9.36 0.53 2.37
N GLY A 103 9.21 -0.05 3.57
CA GLY A 103 8.68 -1.40 3.74
C GLY A 103 7.22 -1.52 3.30
N LEU A 104 6.38 -0.56 3.69
CA LEU A 104 4.97 -0.49 3.25
C LEU A 104 4.86 -0.35 1.74
N THR A 105 5.63 0.56 1.13
CA THR A 105 5.65 0.78 -0.32
C THR A 105 6.09 -0.50 -1.05
N SER A 106 7.17 -1.13 -0.57
CA SER A 106 7.63 -2.42 -1.09
C SER A 106 6.55 -3.49 -1.04
N ASN A 107 5.83 -3.60 0.08
CA ASN A 107 4.76 -4.56 0.25
C ASN A 107 3.60 -4.26 -0.70
N TYR A 108 3.12 -3.03 -0.79
CA TYR A 108 2.04 -2.64 -1.70
C TYR A 108 2.36 -2.97 -3.16
N MET A 109 3.58 -2.70 -3.60
CA MET A 109 4.00 -3.00 -4.97
C MET A 109 4.06 -4.51 -5.24
N LYS A 110 4.60 -5.30 -4.29
CA LYS A 110 4.60 -6.78 -4.36
C LYS A 110 3.18 -7.35 -4.45
N MET A 111 2.21 -6.65 -3.86
CA MET A 111 0.79 -7.03 -3.88
C MET A 111 0.01 -6.47 -5.07
N GLY A 112 0.69 -5.87 -6.04
CA GLY A 112 0.03 -5.41 -7.25
C GLY A 112 -0.63 -4.03 -7.14
N SER A 113 -0.40 -3.26 -6.06
CA SER A 113 -0.87 -1.86 -5.97
C SER A 113 0.07 -0.87 -6.66
N ALA A 114 -0.48 0.17 -7.28
CA ALA A 114 0.27 1.35 -7.72
C ALA A 114 0.69 2.24 -6.55
N CYS A 115 1.93 2.72 -6.57
CA CYS A 115 2.50 3.55 -5.51
C CYS A 115 3.06 4.85 -6.08
N MET A 116 2.88 5.94 -5.34
CA MET A 116 3.59 7.20 -5.53
C MET A 116 4.29 7.55 -4.22
N TYR A 117 5.57 7.85 -4.29
CA TYR A 117 6.37 8.20 -3.11
C TYR A 117 7.01 9.57 -3.31
N LEU A 118 6.54 10.55 -2.54
CA LEU A 118 7.12 11.89 -2.45
C LEU A 118 8.12 11.92 -1.29
N THR A 119 9.40 12.13 -1.60
CA THR A 119 10.48 12.14 -0.60
C THR A 119 11.04 13.54 -0.39
N TYR A 120 11.15 13.94 0.88
CA TYR A 120 11.68 15.24 1.35
C TYR A 120 12.90 15.07 2.26
N ASP A 121 13.09 13.89 2.85
CA ASP A 121 14.13 13.66 3.86
C ASP A 121 15.42 13.10 3.25
N GLN A 122 15.38 12.53 2.04
CA GLN A 122 16.53 11.95 1.35
C GLN A 122 16.38 12.01 -0.17
N ALA A 123 17.49 11.85 -0.90
CA ALA A 123 17.45 11.81 -2.36
C ALA A 123 16.73 10.53 -2.86
N PRO A 124 16.00 10.60 -3.99
CA PRO A 124 15.38 9.44 -4.62
C PRO A 124 16.36 8.29 -4.90
N SER A 125 17.63 8.58 -5.22
CA SER A 125 18.68 7.57 -5.36
C SER A 125 18.90 6.75 -4.08
N ASP A 126 18.96 7.43 -2.93
CA ASP A 126 19.15 6.79 -1.63
C ASP A 126 17.92 5.97 -1.25
N LEU A 127 16.72 6.45 -1.62
CA LEU A 127 15.48 5.71 -1.45
C LEU A 127 15.45 4.43 -2.28
N ARG A 128 15.86 4.47 -3.56
CA ARG A 128 15.97 3.27 -4.40
C ARG A 128 16.97 2.26 -3.80
N ASP A 129 18.12 2.73 -3.32
CA ASP A 129 19.12 1.87 -2.67
C ASP A 129 18.58 1.25 -1.38
N GLN A 130 17.84 2.01 -0.57
CA GLN A 130 17.17 1.50 0.61
C GLN A 130 16.15 0.42 0.26
N MET A 131 15.26 0.66 -0.71
CA MET A 131 14.27 -0.32 -1.15
C MET A 131 14.94 -1.59 -1.70
N LYS A 132 16.06 -1.44 -2.42
CA LYS A 132 16.84 -2.56 -2.93
C LYS A 132 17.42 -3.41 -1.82
N LYS A 133 17.93 -2.80 -0.75
CA LYS A 133 18.39 -3.53 0.45
C LYS A 133 17.25 -4.30 1.12
N LEU A 134 16.02 -3.77 1.09
CA LEU A 134 14.79 -4.45 1.55
C LEU A 134 14.27 -5.53 0.57
N GLY A 135 15.04 -5.86 -0.46
CA GLY A 135 14.68 -6.88 -1.44
C GLY A 135 13.63 -6.42 -2.46
N THR A 136 13.55 -5.12 -2.73
CA THR A 136 12.63 -4.54 -3.72
C THR A 136 13.39 -3.65 -4.70
N ASP A 137 13.45 -4.05 -5.96
CA ASP A 137 14.10 -3.24 -7.00
C ASP A 137 13.14 -2.16 -7.52
N ALA A 138 13.25 -0.94 -6.97
CA ALA A 138 12.39 0.19 -7.33
C ALA A 138 12.39 0.49 -8.85
N ALA A 139 13.54 0.33 -9.52
CA ALA A 139 13.67 0.62 -10.95
C ALA A 139 12.77 -0.29 -11.81
N GLN A 140 12.56 -1.54 -11.40
CA GLN A 140 11.64 -2.45 -12.10
C GLN A 140 10.20 -1.93 -12.01
N TYR A 141 9.78 -1.47 -10.82
CA TYR A 141 8.44 -0.93 -10.63
C TYR A 141 8.24 0.42 -11.30
N GLU A 142 9.26 1.28 -11.38
CA GLU A 142 9.20 2.52 -12.15
C GLU A 142 9.03 2.25 -13.65
N SER A 143 9.84 1.35 -14.21
CA SER A 143 9.75 0.97 -15.63
C SER A 143 8.42 0.31 -16.00
N GLY A 144 7.79 -0.37 -15.03
CA GLY A 144 6.47 -1.00 -15.18
C GLY A 144 5.29 -0.08 -14.87
N PHE A 145 5.51 1.22 -14.64
CA PHE A 145 4.48 2.17 -14.23
C PHE A 145 3.70 1.72 -12.98
N ARG A 146 4.43 1.17 -12.00
CA ARG A 146 3.89 0.73 -10.70
C ARG A 146 4.38 1.57 -9.54
N LEU A 147 5.48 2.30 -9.73
CA LEU A 147 6.03 3.26 -8.79
C LEU A 147 6.30 4.58 -9.50
N ILE A 148 5.89 5.69 -8.90
CA ILE A 148 6.37 7.03 -9.25
C ILE A 148 7.11 7.57 -8.03
N LEU A 149 8.40 7.87 -8.19
CA LEU A 149 9.17 8.61 -7.19
C LEU A 149 9.12 10.09 -7.54
N VAL A 150 8.73 10.93 -6.57
CA VAL A 150 8.71 12.38 -6.72
C VAL A 150 9.77 12.97 -5.80
N ASP A 151 10.69 13.75 -6.38
CA ASP A 151 11.74 14.43 -5.64
C ASP A 151 11.23 15.76 -5.06
N GLY A 152 11.05 15.79 -3.74
CA GLY A 152 10.92 17.03 -2.97
C GLY A 152 12.17 17.35 -2.18
N PHE A 153 13.18 16.46 -2.12
CA PHE A 153 14.40 16.66 -1.34
C PHE A 153 15.31 17.68 -2.02
N ALA A 154 15.67 17.45 -3.29
CA ALA A 154 16.56 18.36 -4.00
C ALA A 154 15.98 19.77 -4.10
N SER A 155 14.66 19.85 -4.36
CA SER A 155 13.89 21.08 -4.51
C SER A 155 13.90 21.99 -3.28
N GLN A 156 14.14 21.44 -2.08
CA GLN A 156 14.25 22.21 -0.84
C GLN A 156 15.59 22.96 -0.72
N SER A 157 16.51 22.74 -1.65
CA SER A 157 17.84 23.35 -1.71
C SER A 157 18.07 24.01 -3.06
N GLU A 158 19.23 24.65 -3.25
CA GLU A 158 19.66 25.19 -4.55
C GLU A 158 20.13 24.09 -5.53
N SER A 159 19.83 22.82 -5.24
CA SER A 159 20.18 21.67 -6.06
C SER A 159 19.13 21.40 -7.13
N PHE A 160 19.56 20.87 -8.27
CA PHE A 160 18.66 20.43 -9.34
C PHE A 160 18.31 18.96 -9.16
N SER A 161 17.02 18.63 -9.24
CA SER A 161 16.58 17.24 -9.33
C SER A 161 16.91 16.68 -10.73
N MET A 162 17.37 15.43 -10.76
CA MET A 162 17.54 14.65 -11.99
C MET A 162 16.35 13.72 -12.24
N GLU A 163 15.35 13.74 -11.35
CA GLU A 163 14.15 12.92 -11.48
C GLU A 163 13.19 13.49 -12.54
N PRO A 164 12.47 12.62 -13.27
CA PRO A 164 11.41 13.07 -14.18
C PRO A 164 10.22 13.70 -13.44
N TYR A 165 10.04 13.36 -12.16
CA TYR A 165 9.01 13.91 -11.30
C TYR A 165 9.67 14.58 -10.09
N TYR A 166 9.50 15.89 -9.98
CA TYR A 166 10.04 16.69 -8.88
C TYR A 166 9.08 17.83 -8.55
N LEU A 167 9.27 18.45 -7.39
CA LEU A 167 8.52 19.65 -7.01
C LEU A 167 9.28 20.91 -7.41
N GLU A 168 8.59 21.87 -8.02
CA GLU A 168 9.17 23.18 -8.32
C GLU A 168 9.13 24.09 -7.09
N GLN A 169 8.09 23.95 -6.28
CA GLN A 169 7.87 24.75 -5.07
C GLN A 169 7.59 23.80 -3.90
N PRO A 170 8.62 23.26 -3.23
CA PRO A 170 8.47 22.22 -2.22
C PRO A 170 7.72 22.67 -0.96
N PHE A 171 7.56 23.97 -0.74
CA PHE A 171 6.81 24.50 0.40
C PHE A 171 5.43 25.06 0.02
N SER A 172 4.98 24.82 -1.23
CA SER A 172 3.67 25.22 -1.73
C SER A 172 2.73 24.02 -1.78
N PHE A 173 1.69 24.01 -0.94
CA PHE A 173 0.65 22.98 -0.96
C PHE A 173 -0.07 22.90 -2.32
N GLU A 174 -0.18 24.01 -3.04
CA GLU A 174 -0.77 24.04 -4.38
C GLU A 174 0.08 23.25 -5.38
N ASN A 175 1.40 23.48 -5.42
CA ASN A 175 2.31 22.75 -6.30
C ASN A 175 2.39 21.25 -5.94
N ILE A 176 2.38 20.93 -4.65
CA ILE A 176 2.33 19.53 -4.18
C ILE A 176 1.02 18.88 -4.64
N GLN A 177 -0.13 19.52 -4.38
CA GLN A 177 -1.44 18.99 -4.75
C GLN A 177 -1.54 18.78 -6.26
N GLU A 178 -1.10 19.76 -7.05
CA GLU A 178 -1.07 19.64 -8.51
C GLU A 178 -0.20 18.47 -8.96
N THR A 179 1.01 18.34 -8.41
CA THR A 179 1.95 17.28 -8.76
C THR A 179 1.38 15.90 -8.42
N LEU A 180 0.85 15.72 -7.21
CA LEU A 180 0.25 14.44 -6.79
C LEU A 180 -0.99 14.11 -7.63
N THR A 181 -1.87 15.09 -7.86
CA THR A 181 -3.11 14.88 -8.62
C THR A 181 -2.83 14.59 -10.09
N ARG A 182 -1.92 15.34 -10.72
CA ARG A 182 -1.55 15.14 -12.12
C ARG A 182 -0.93 13.77 -12.35
N ASN A 183 0.05 13.39 -11.54
CA ASN A 183 0.77 12.13 -11.73
C ASN A 183 -0.04 10.91 -11.30
N SER A 184 -1.00 11.06 -10.38
CA SER A 184 -1.88 9.96 -9.98
C SER A 184 -2.83 9.51 -11.10
N GLN A 185 -3.06 10.36 -12.12
CA GLN A 185 -3.82 9.98 -13.32
C GLN A 185 -3.14 8.87 -14.14
N MET A 186 -1.84 8.61 -13.96
CA MET A 186 -1.17 7.48 -14.62
C MET A 186 -1.70 6.12 -14.14
N PHE A 187 -2.36 6.08 -12.98
CA PHE A 187 -2.89 4.87 -12.36
C PHE A 187 -4.44 4.79 -12.43
N MET A 188 -5.02 5.30 -13.52
CA MET A 188 -6.47 5.39 -13.70
C MET A 188 -7.19 4.05 -13.47
N GLY A 189 -8.20 4.07 -12.59
CA GLY A 189 -9.04 2.90 -12.29
C GLY A 189 -8.50 1.99 -11.19
N GLU A 190 -7.30 2.26 -10.66
CA GLU A 190 -6.71 1.52 -9.55
C GLU A 190 -6.77 2.30 -8.24
N LYS A 191 -6.71 1.58 -7.11
CA LYS A 191 -6.50 2.18 -5.80
C LYS A 191 -5.02 2.52 -5.63
N ILE A 192 -4.71 3.80 -5.41
CA ILE A 192 -3.33 4.30 -5.38
C ILE A 192 -2.86 4.45 -3.94
N LYS A 193 -1.59 4.10 -3.67
CA LYS A 193 -0.93 4.37 -2.39
C LYS A 193 -0.01 5.57 -2.57
N ILE A 194 -0.32 6.69 -1.92
CA ILE A 194 0.54 7.87 -1.94
C ILE A 194 1.24 7.97 -0.59
N ILE A 195 2.57 7.99 -0.61
CA ILE A 195 3.42 8.17 0.56
C ILE A 195 4.08 9.54 0.45
N PHE A 196 3.99 10.35 1.50
CA PHE A 196 4.68 11.62 1.63
C PHE A 196 5.59 11.58 2.87
N ASP A 197 6.89 11.48 2.63
CA ASP A 197 7.93 11.33 3.65
C ASP A 197 9.01 12.42 3.51
N SER A 198 8.95 13.55 4.21
CA SER A 198 8.06 13.89 5.33
C SER A 198 7.39 15.27 5.20
N LEU A 199 6.40 15.52 6.05
CA LEU A 199 5.78 16.84 6.22
C LEU A 199 6.62 17.78 7.12
N ASP A 200 7.74 17.32 7.69
CA ASP A 200 8.52 18.10 8.66
C ASP A 200 9.04 19.42 8.06
N GLY A 201 9.54 19.36 6.81
CA GLY A 201 9.99 20.54 6.08
C GLY A 201 8.88 21.58 5.92
N LEU A 202 7.69 21.16 5.48
CA LEU A 202 6.51 22.03 5.35
C LEU A 202 6.09 22.61 6.69
N ALA A 203 5.97 21.78 7.72
CA ALA A 203 5.51 22.22 9.03
C ALA A 203 6.48 23.23 9.69
N SER A 204 7.77 23.16 9.34
CA SER A 204 8.78 24.10 9.84
C SER A 204 8.86 25.42 9.05
N LYS A 205 8.54 25.42 7.75
CA LYS A 205 8.70 26.59 6.86
C LYS A 205 7.41 27.34 6.58
N VAL A 206 6.27 26.67 6.67
CA VAL A 206 4.95 27.24 6.38
C VAL A 206 4.29 27.67 7.68
N PRO A 207 3.72 28.89 7.77
CA PRO A 207 2.97 29.32 8.95
C PRO A 207 1.86 28.31 9.31
N ALA A 208 1.70 28.00 10.60
CA ALA A 208 0.81 26.91 11.04
C ALA A 208 -0.63 26.99 10.51
N LYS A 209 -1.18 28.20 10.36
CA LYS A 209 -2.51 28.44 9.79
C LYS A 209 -2.58 28.06 8.31
N ASP A 210 -1.56 28.45 7.54
CA ASP A 210 -1.47 28.18 6.10
C ASP A 210 -1.15 26.71 5.86
N PHE A 211 -0.32 26.10 6.73
CA PHE A 211 -0.07 24.66 6.73
C PHE A 211 -1.36 23.88 6.95
N LEU A 212 -2.13 24.20 8.00
CA LEU A 212 -3.37 23.50 8.30
C LEU A 212 -4.37 23.63 7.14
N LYS A 213 -4.53 24.84 6.60
CA LYS A 213 -5.40 25.08 5.45
C LYS A 213 -4.94 24.28 4.23
N GLY A 214 -3.67 24.41 3.85
CA GLY A 214 -3.11 23.74 2.67
C GLY A 214 -3.14 22.22 2.78
N PHE A 215 -2.85 21.66 3.95
CA PHE A 215 -2.94 20.22 4.18
C PHE A 215 -4.39 19.73 4.16
N THR A 216 -5.33 20.49 4.73
CA THR A 216 -6.77 20.18 4.65
C THR A 216 -7.26 20.17 3.20
N ASP A 217 -6.87 21.18 2.41
CA ASP A 217 -7.23 21.28 0.99
C ASP A 217 -6.63 20.10 0.20
N LEU A 218 -5.35 19.75 0.43
CA LEU A 218 -4.68 18.62 -0.18
C LEU A 218 -5.40 17.30 0.12
N VAL A 219 -5.66 17.01 1.39
CA VAL A 219 -6.38 15.80 1.81
C VAL A 219 -7.79 15.80 1.21
N GLY A 220 -8.48 16.94 1.22
CA GLY A 220 -9.78 17.14 0.60
C GLY A 220 -9.77 16.79 -0.89
N LYS A 221 -8.73 17.22 -1.62
CA LYS A 221 -8.58 16.93 -3.05
C LYS A 221 -8.33 15.45 -3.33
N LEU A 222 -7.54 14.79 -2.49
CA LEU A 222 -7.25 13.36 -2.63
C LEU A 222 -8.47 12.47 -2.29
N LYS A 223 -9.44 12.97 -1.52
CA LYS A 223 -10.72 12.26 -1.23
C LYS A 223 -11.57 12.01 -2.48
N ASP A 224 -11.40 12.81 -3.53
CA ASP A 224 -12.10 12.60 -4.82
C ASP A 224 -11.61 11.31 -5.55
N SER A 225 -10.49 10.75 -5.10
CA SER A 225 -9.79 9.61 -5.69
C SER A 225 -9.74 8.42 -4.71
N ASP A 226 -9.61 7.19 -5.22
CA ASP A 226 -9.46 6.01 -4.37
C ASP A 226 -7.99 5.88 -3.93
N VAL A 227 -7.61 6.68 -2.93
CA VAL A 227 -6.22 6.85 -2.49
C VAL A 227 -6.06 6.46 -1.02
N THR A 228 -5.06 5.65 -0.70
CA THR A 228 -4.52 5.59 0.67
C THR A 228 -3.37 6.58 0.74
N PHE A 229 -3.54 7.64 1.55
CA PHE A 229 -2.55 8.69 1.71
C PHE A 229 -1.83 8.51 3.05
N ILE A 230 -0.54 8.27 3.00
CA ILE A 230 0.33 8.03 4.15
C ILE A 230 1.30 9.18 4.25
N VAL A 231 1.36 9.83 5.40
CA VAL A 231 2.28 10.94 5.65
C VAL A 231 3.11 10.66 6.88
N THR A 232 4.37 11.09 6.86
CA THR A 232 5.24 11.06 8.04
C THR A 232 5.44 12.47 8.59
N ILE A 233 5.46 12.60 9.92
CA ILE A 233 5.66 13.89 10.60
C ILE A 233 6.14 13.68 12.04
N ASP A 234 6.89 14.64 12.58
CA ASP A 234 7.23 14.71 14.00
C ASP A 234 6.26 15.65 14.73
N LEU A 235 5.18 15.08 15.28
CA LEU A 235 4.15 15.87 15.96
C LEU A 235 4.68 16.57 17.23
N SER A 236 5.80 16.12 17.80
CA SER A 236 6.38 16.74 19.01
C SER A 236 6.92 18.15 18.76
N LYS A 237 7.20 18.50 17.50
CA LYS A 237 7.71 19.81 17.09
C LYS A 237 6.60 20.83 16.79
N LEU A 238 5.34 20.42 16.84
CA LEU A 238 4.19 21.24 16.43
C LEU A 238 3.45 21.84 17.62
N SER A 239 2.65 22.87 17.38
CA SER A 239 1.74 23.41 18.39
C SER A 239 0.62 22.42 18.70
N LYS A 240 0.12 22.44 19.94
CA LYS A 240 -0.97 21.54 20.39
C LYS A 240 -2.22 21.64 19.51
N ASP A 241 -2.56 22.85 19.06
CA ASP A 241 -3.71 23.09 18.19
C ASP A 241 -3.54 22.37 16.84
N LEU A 242 -2.37 22.50 16.22
CA LEU A 242 -2.08 21.85 14.94
C LEU A 242 -2.07 20.32 15.07
N VAL A 243 -1.47 19.79 16.14
CA VAL A 243 -1.50 18.35 16.46
C VAL A 243 -2.94 17.86 16.61
N GLY A 244 -3.79 18.62 17.32
CA GLY A 244 -5.20 18.31 17.47
C GLY A 244 -5.92 18.19 16.12
N SER A 245 -5.76 19.20 15.26
CA SER A 245 -6.38 19.23 13.93
C SER A 245 -5.88 18.11 13.01
N LEU A 246 -4.58 17.81 13.00
CA LEU A 246 -4.03 16.71 12.20
C LEU A 246 -4.57 15.36 12.66
N ASN A 247 -4.61 15.13 13.97
CA ASN A 247 -5.15 13.90 14.53
C ASN A 247 -6.64 13.74 14.23
N GLU A 248 -7.44 14.81 14.29
CA GLU A 248 -8.87 14.79 13.95
C GLU A 248 -9.12 14.45 12.48
N MET A 249 -8.23 14.92 11.59
CA MET A 249 -8.32 14.63 10.15
C MET A 249 -7.92 13.19 9.81
N ALA A 250 -7.05 12.57 10.60
CA ALA A 250 -6.48 11.25 10.33
C ALA A 250 -7.44 10.11 10.65
N ASP A 251 -7.55 9.16 9.73
CA ASP A 251 -8.27 7.91 9.95
C ASP A 251 -7.44 6.95 10.82
N CYS A 252 -6.12 6.98 10.65
CA CYS A 252 -5.16 6.19 11.42
C CYS A 252 -3.96 7.02 11.87
N VAL A 253 -3.53 6.84 13.12
CA VAL A 253 -2.31 7.46 13.66
C VAL A 253 -1.45 6.36 14.27
N VAL A 254 -0.22 6.26 13.79
CA VAL A 254 0.81 5.31 14.24
C VAL A 254 1.96 6.11 14.84
N ASP A 255 2.30 5.87 16.10
CA ASP A 255 3.52 6.41 16.69
C ASP A 255 4.67 5.45 16.56
N LEU A 256 5.83 6.01 16.22
CA LEU A 256 7.13 5.38 16.33
C LEU A 256 7.96 6.16 17.36
N SER A 257 8.53 5.46 18.32
CA SER A 257 9.45 6.03 19.30
C SER A 257 10.70 5.15 19.41
N LYS A 258 11.85 5.76 19.72
CA LYS A 258 13.01 4.99 20.18
C LYS A 258 12.75 4.46 21.58
N ASP A 259 13.30 3.31 21.91
CA ASP A 259 13.34 2.83 23.29
C ASP A 259 14.53 3.49 24.00
N GLU A 260 14.31 4.06 25.18
CA GLU A 260 15.39 4.65 25.97
C GLU A 260 16.29 3.59 26.63
N SER A 261 15.78 2.37 26.80
CA SER A 261 16.47 1.26 27.45
C SER A 261 17.28 0.38 26.51
N ASP A 262 16.94 0.38 25.21
CA ASP A 262 17.65 -0.35 24.17
C ASP A 262 18.02 0.61 23.01
N PRO A 263 19.31 0.88 22.76
CA PRO A 263 19.76 1.73 21.66
C PRO A 263 19.27 1.29 20.27
N ASN A 264 18.98 0.00 20.08
CA ASN A 264 18.47 -0.55 18.81
C ASN A 264 16.95 -0.69 18.81
N GLY A 265 16.36 -0.78 20.00
CA GLY A 265 14.94 -0.95 20.25
C GLY A 265 14.14 0.27 19.85
N ARG A 266 13.02 0.02 19.19
CA ARG A 266 11.99 1.00 18.85
C ARG A 266 10.64 0.41 19.18
N ARG A 267 9.63 1.28 19.29
CA ARG A 267 8.26 0.88 19.61
C ARG A 267 7.32 1.45 18.58
N LEU A 268 6.40 0.61 18.12
CA LEU A 268 5.28 0.99 17.26
C LEU A 268 4.01 0.92 18.09
N LYS A 269 3.23 2.00 18.09
CA LYS A 269 1.92 2.04 18.74
C LYS A 269 0.87 2.59 17.80
N VAL A 270 -0.20 1.84 17.57
CA VAL A 270 -1.38 2.37 16.90
C VAL A 270 -2.16 3.19 17.91
N GLN A 271 -2.14 4.52 17.78
CA GLN A 271 -2.92 5.40 18.66
C GLN A 271 -4.39 5.44 18.26
N ARG A 272 -4.66 5.44 16.96
CA ARG A 272 -5.99 5.66 16.39
C ARG A 272 -6.18 4.81 15.15
N LEU A 273 -7.37 4.23 15.00
CA LEU A 273 -7.80 3.49 13.82
C LEU A 273 -9.28 3.76 13.58
N ASN A 274 -9.65 4.05 12.33
CA ASN A 274 -11.01 4.46 11.93
C ASN A 274 -11.58 5.58 12.82
N GLN A 275 -10.76 6.59 13.09
CA GLN A 275 -11.10 7.75 13.93
C GLN A 275 -11.44 7.41 15.40
N LYS A 276 -11.19 6.17 15.84
CA LYS A 276 -11.37 5.72 17.23
C LYS A 276 -10.03 5.42 17.87
N SER A 277 -9.91 5.71 19.17
CA SER A 277 -8.72 5.32 19.94
C SER A 277 -8.55 3.80 19.87
N ALA A 278 -7.38 3.36 19.41
CA ALA A 278 -7.04 1.96 19.35
C ALA A 278 -6.54 1.50 20.73
N LYS A 279 -7.13 0.44 21.28
CA LYS A 279 -6.63 -0.26 22.46
C LYS A 279 -5.70 -1.40 22.03
N ILE A 280 -4.66 -1.04 21.30
CA ILE A 280 -3.66 -1.98 20.79
C ILE A 280 -2.37 -1.72 21.56
N ASP A 281 -1.81 -2.79 22.12
CA ASP A 281 -0.54 -2.71 22.84
C ASP A 281 0.58 -2.29 21.87
N SER A 282 1.57 -1.57 22.40
CA SER A 282 2.74 -1.22 21.61
C SER A 282 3.58 -2.45 21.37
N GLU A 283 4.07 -2.63 20.15
CA GLU A 283 5.00 -3.71 19.79
C GLU A 283 6.41 -3.15 19.71
N MET A 284 7.39 -3.92 20.19
CA MET A 284 8.81 -3.59 20.03
C MET A 284 9.28 -4.04 18.66
N PHE A 285 10.19 -3.27 18.06
CA PHE A 285 10.83 -3.64 16.82
C PHE A 285 12.25 -3.10 16.74
N GLU A 286 13.06 -3.76 15.93
CA GLU A 286 14.39 -3.31 15.53
C GLU A 286 14.39 -2.98 14.03
N ILE A 287 15.39 -2.19 13.60
CA ILE A 287 15.64 -1.93 12.19
C ILE A 287 16.78 -2.81 11.71
N ASP A 288 16.46 -3.78 10.87
CA ASP A 288 17.42 -4.60 10.14
C ASP A 288 17.66 -3.99 8.76
N SER A 289 18.93 -3.85 8.37
CA SER A 289 19.32 -3.22 7.09
C SER A 289 18.82 -3.95 5.84
N SER A 290 18.50 -5.24 5.94
CA SER A 290 18.04 -6.11 4.85
C SER A 290 16.56 -6.47 4.92
N LYS A 291 15.97 -6.46 6.12
CA LYS A 291 14.57 -6.83 6.36
C LYS A 291 13.66 -5.65 6.68
N GLY A 292 14.23 -4.50 7.03
CA GLY A 292 13.48 -3.32 7.45
C GLY A 292 13.04 -3.44 8.90
N ILE A 293 11.76 -3.29 9.17
CA ILE A 293 11.21 -3.40 10.54
C ILE A 293 11.02 -4.87 10.91
N VAL A 294 11.64 -5.28 12.01
CA VAL A 294 11.53 -6.64 12.57
C VAL A 294 10.99 -6.54 13.99
N PHE A 295 9.80 -7.07 14.24
CA PHE A 295 9.20 -7.09 15.57
C PHE A 295 9.90 -8.11 16.47
N VAL A 296 10.12 -7.75 17.74
CA VAL A 296 10.87 -8.53 18.74
C VAL A 296 10.05 -8.84 19.99
#